data_AF-A0ABD1NRM4-F1
#
_entry.id   AF-A0ABD1NRM4-F1
#
_cell.length_a   1.000
_cell.length_b   1.000
_cell.length_c   1.000
_cell.angle_alpha   90.00
_cell.angle_beta   90.00
_cell.angle_gamma   90.00
#
_symmetry.space_group_name_H-M   'P 1'
#
loop_
_entity.id
_entity.type
_entity.pdbx_description
1 polymer ?
#
loop_
_entity_poly.entity_id
_entity_poly.type
_entity_poly.pdbx_seq_one_letter_code
_entity_poly.pdbx_strand_id
1 'polypeptide(L)'
;MASYLKLVRDLIPCFDKFELIQVPRVDNANADALSKLVSSKDTKLLKIIPIEHLVRPFIEAVVEVMWVEKTSTLMDPILAFLKDQSVPANREGAKKIEEESSTLRAI
;
A
#
# COMPACT_ATOMS: atom_id res chain seq x y z
N MET A 1 18.79 7.40 -12.84
CA MET A 1 18.45 5.96 -12.77
C MET A 1 19.48 5.11 -12.02
N ALA A 2 20.79 5.28 -12.28
CA ALA A 2 21.84 4.50 -11.61
C ALA A 2 21.77 4.52 -10.06
N SER A 3 21.48 5.68 -9.46
CA SER A 3 21.34 5.81 -8.00
C SER A 3 20.20 4.98 -7.41
N TYR A 4 19.04 4.94 -8.08
CA TYR A 4 17.90 4.10 -7.67
C TYR A 4 18.22 2.62 -7.76
N LEU A 5 18.89 2.20 -8.83
CA LEU A 5 19.28 0.81 -9.03
C LEU A 5 20.31 0.36 -7.97
N LYS A 6 21.25 1.24 -7.60
CA LYS A 6 22.16 0.97 -6.48
C LYS A 6 21.39 0.80 -5.17
N LEU A 7 20.49 1.73 -4.86
CA LEU A 7 19.68 1.67 -3.63
C LEU A 7 18.85 0.40 -3.55
N VAL A 8 18.16 0.01 -4.64
CA VAL A 8 17.40 -1.24 -4.68
C VAL A 8 18.30 -2.44 -4.41
N ARG A 9 19.49 -2.49 -5.00
CA ARG A 9 20.47 -3.57 -4.75
C ARG A 9 20.93 -3.61 -3.30
N ASP A 10 21.17 -2.45 -2.71
CA ASP A 10 21.58 -2.33 -1.30
C ASP A 10 20.44 -2.74 -0.34
N LEU A 11 19.17 -2.63 -0.77
CA LEU A 11 17.98 -2.97 0.02
C LEU A 11 17.54 -4.44 -0.08
N ILE A 12 17.84 -5.12 -1.19
CA ILE A 12 17.44 -6.54 -1.40
C ILE A 12 17.83 -7.45 -0.22
N PRO A 13 19.04 -7.35 0.38
CA PRO A 13 19.41 -8.18 1.53
C PRO A 13 18.57 -7.96 2.79
N CYS A 14 17.82 -6.84 2.88
CA CYS A 14 16.94 -6.56 4.00
C CYS A 14 15.62 -7.35 3.95
N PHE A 15 15.32 -8.06 2.86
CA PHE A 15 14.08 -8.83 2.72
C PHE A 15 14.33 -10.34 2.80
N ASP A 16 13.47 -11.07 3.50
CA ASP A 16 13.55 -12.54 3.56
C ASP A 16 13.33 -13.21 2.19
N LYS A 17 12.52 -12.57 1.33
CA LYS A 17 12.23 -13.00 -0.05
C LYS A 17 12.06 -11.78 -0.94
N PHE A 18 12.56 -11.85 -2.17
CA PHE A 18 12.46 -10.79 -3.17
C PHE A 18 12.16 -11.38 -4.55
N GLU A 19 11.17 -10.83 -5.24
CA GLU A 19 10.81 -11.18 -6.61
C GLU A 19 10.60 -9.92 -7.44
N LEU A 20 11.11 -9.94 -8.68
CA LEU A 20 10.89 -8.87 -9.65
C LEU A 20 9.89 -9.37 -10.70
N ILE A 21 8.68 -8.80 -10.68
CA ILE A 21 7.60 -9.19 -11.58
C ILE A 21 7.45 -8.12 -12.67
N GLN A 22 7.48 -8.56 -13.93
CA GLN A 22 7.19 -7.68 -15.06
C GLN A 22 5.68 -7.57 -15.25
N VAL A 23 5.14 -6.37 -15.06
CA VAL A 23 3.70 -6.09 -15.26
C VAL A 23 3.45 -5.69 -16.72
N PRO A 24 2.46 -6.29 -17.42
CA PRO A 24 2.06 -5.87 -18.75
C PRO A 24 1.68 -4.39 -18.80
N ARG A 25 1.93 -3.75 -19.96
CA ARG A 25 1.76 -2.31 -20.10
C ARG A 25 0.30 -1.84 -19.90
N VAL A 26 -0.66 -2.67 -20.28
CA VAL A 26 -2.09 -2.40 -20.10
C VAL A 26 -2.46 -2.30 -18.62
N ASP A 27 -1.86 -3.15 -17.78
CA ASP A 27 -2.11 -3.19 -16.34
C ASP A 27 -1.35 -2.09 -15.59
N ASN A 28 -0.28 -1.56 -16.21
CA ASN A 28 0.51 -0.45 -15.66
C ASN A 28 0.01 0.95 -16.07
N ALA A 29 -1.15 1.04 -16.73
CA ALA A 29 -1.66 2.29 -17.30
C ALA A 29 -1.87 3.39 -16.23
N ASN A 30 -2.33 3.04 -15.03
CA ASN A 30 -2.53 4.01 -13.94
C ASN A 30 -1.20 4.60 -13.44
N ALA A 31 -0.20 3.76 -13.19
CA ALA A 31 1.10 4.23 -12.75
C ALA A 31 1.79 5.10 -13.82
N ASP A 32 1.63 4.75 -15.10
CA ASP A 32 2.10 5.56 -16.23
C ASP A 32 1.38 6.93 -16.28
N ALA A 33 0.06 6.97 -16.07
CA ALA A 33 -0.70 8.21 -15.99
C ALA A 33 -0.23 9.11 -14.83
N LEU A 34 0.04 8.54 -13.66
CA LEU A 34 0.59 9.27 -12.51
C LEU A 34 2.00 9.78 -12.77
N SER A 35 2.87 8.95 -13.36
CA SER A 35 4.23 9.37 -13.74
C SER A 35 4.21 10.55 -14.72
N LYS A 36 3.30 10.52 -15.70
CA LYS A 36 3.06 11.62 -16.64
C LYS A 36 2.50 12.85 -15.96
N LEU A 37 1.56 12.69 -15.02
CA LEU A 37 1.00 13.80 -14.24
C LEU A 37 2.12 14.54 -13.48
N VAL A 38 2.97 13.81 -12.76
CA VAL A 38 4.09 14.37 -12.00
C VAL A 38 5.15 15.00 -12.91
N SER A 39 5.43 14.39 -14.07
CA SER A 39 6.35 14.97 -15.06
C SER A 39 5.74 16.16 -15.80
N SER A 40 4.41 16.28 -15.83
CA SER A 40 3.73 17.38 -16.51
C SER A 40 3.90 18.64 -15.68
N LYS A 41 4.34 19.72 -16.32
CA LYS A 41 4.37 21.06 -15.71
C LYS A 41 3.01 21.75 -15.86
N ASP A 42 1.92 20.98 -15.94
CA ASP A 42 0.60 21.54 -16.17
C ASP A 42 0.07 22.19 -14.89
N THR A 43 0.35 23.49 -14.79
CA THR A 43 -0.05 24.36 -13.68
C THR A 43 -1.54 24.38 -13.37
N LYS A 44 -2.42 23.97 -14.30
CA LYS A 44 -3.86 23.86 -14.02
C LYS A 44 -4.19 22.59 -13.23
N LEU A 45 -3.54 21.48 -13.56
CA LEU A 45 -3.71 20.20 -12.84
C LEU A 45 -3.06 20.23 -11.46
N LEU A 46 -1.90 20.88 -11.34
CA LEU A 46 -1.21 21.09 -10.04
C LEU A 46 -2.01 21.94 -9.04
N LYS A 47 -2.99 22.72 -9.51
CA LYS A 47 -3.92 23.47 -8.63
C LYS A 47 -5.06 22.62 -8.08
N ILE A 48 -5.40 21.53 -8.78
CA ILE A 48 -6.52 20.63 -8.42
C ILE A 48 -6.02 19.48 -7.57
N ILE A 49 -4.84 18.95 -7.90
CA ILE A 49 -4.20 17.85 -7.18
C ILE A 49 -2.99 18.43 -6.44
N PRO A 50 -3.01 18.52 -5.10
CA PRO A 50 -1.85 18.93 -4.33
C PRO A 50 -0.72 17.92 -4.56
N ILE A 51 0.35 18.35 -5.21
CA ILE A 51 1.57 17.55 -5.36
C ILE A 51 2.63 18.15 -4.44
N GLU A 52 3.11 17.36 -3.50
CA GLU A 52 4.24 17.76 -2.67
C GLU A 52 5.52 17.73 -3.50
N HIS A 53 6.18 18.88 -3.61
CA HIS A 53 7.47 18.99 -4.24
C HIS A 53 8.57 18.93 -3.18
N LEU A 54 9.31 17.82 -3.16
CA LEU A 54 10.50 17.70 -2.32
C LEU A 54 11.62 18.57 -2.91
N VAL A 55 12.18 19.46 -2.09
CA VAL A 55 13.29 20.36 -2.48
C VAL A 55 14.58 19.58 -2.75
N ARG A 56 14.75 18.40 -2.11
CA ARG A 56 15.86 17.47 -2.31
C ARG A 56 15.33 16.11 -2.77
N PRO A 57 16.04 15.38 -3.64
CA PRO A 57 15.65 14.03 -4.02
C PRO A 57 15.54 13.13 -2.79
N PHE A 58 14.40 12.43 -2.65
CA PHE A 58 14.18 11.50 -1.53
C PHE A 58 15.25 10.41 -1.42
N ILE A 59 15.92 10.04 -2.52
CA ILE A 59 17.02 9.05 -2.56
C ILE A 59 18.18 9.42 -1.62
N GLU A 60 18.38 10.71 -1.34
CA GLU A 60 19.45 11.18 -0.46
C GLU A 60 19.08 11.07 1.03
N ALA A 61 17.80 10.82 1.34
CA ALA A 61 17.36 10.49 2.68
C ALA A 61 17.67 9.01 2.98
N VAL A 62 18.02 8.71 4.23
CA VAL A 62 18.24 7.34 4.70
C VAL A 62 16.94 6.56 4.51
N VAL A 63 16.95 5.59 3.59
CA VAL A 63 15.82 4.66 3.42
C VAL A 63 15.95 3.61 4.51
N GLU A 64 15.37 3.89 5.68
CA GLU A 64 15.10 2.82 6.63
C GLU A 64 13.99 1.95 6.05
N VAL A 65 14.25 0.64 5.89
CA VAL A 65 13.20 -0.32 5.60
C VAL A 65 12.28 -0.35 6.81
N MET A 66 11.17 0.37 6.71
CA MET A 66 10.17 0.38 7.76
C MET A 66 9.42 -0.94 7.69
N TRP A 67 9.70 -1.83 8.63
CA TRP A 67 8.97 -3.08 8.78
C TRP A 67 7.54 -2.74 9.18
N VAL A 68 6.58 -3.06 8.31
CA VAL A 68 5.19 -3.16 8.76
C VAL A 68 5.11 -4.47 9.51
N GLU A 69 5.31 -4.44 10.82
CA GLU A 69 4.94 -5.56 11.66
C GLU A 69 3.48 -5.86 11.34
N LYS A 70 3.18 -7.11 10.99
CA LYS A 70 1.82 -7.58 10.74
C LYS A 70 1.11 -7.62 12.10
N THR A 71 0.85 -6.44 12.65
CA THR A 71 0.00 -6.26 13.82
C THR A 71 -1.36 -6.79 13.43
N SER A 72 -2.03 -7.48 14.37
CA SER A 72 -3.37 -7.98 14.12
C SER A 72 -4.24 -6.79 13.71
N THR A 73 -4.58 -6.73 12.43
CA THR A 73 -5.43 -5.71 11.88
C THR A 73 -6.84 -5.93 12.39
N LEU A 74 -7.66 -4.87 12.40
CA LEU A 74 -9.09 -5.00 12.70
C LEU A 74 -9.80 -6.04 11.80
N MET A 75 -9.21 -6.36 10.64
CA MET A 75 -9.72 -7.38 9.72
C MET A 75 -9.51 -8.82 10.20
N ASP A 76 -8.50 -9.10 11.03
CA ASP A 76 -8.19 -10.47 11.46
C ASP A 76 -9.34 -11.15 12.23
N PRO A 77 -10.02 -10.50 13.19
CA PRO A 77 -11.20 -11.09 13.84
C PRO A 77 -12.41 -11.22 12.91
N ILE A 78 -12.59 -10.32 11.93
CA ILE A 78 -13.66 -10.41 10.93
C ILE A 78 -13.43 -11.61 9.99
N LEU A 79 -12.18 -11.81 9.57
CA LEU A 79 -11.78 -12.94 8.72
C LEU A 79 -11.93 -14.28 9.46
N ALA A 80 -11.56 -14.33 10.75
CA ALA A 80 -11.75 -15.51 11.59
C ALA A 80 -13.23 -15.83 11.78
N PHE A 81 -14.09 -14.82 11.97
CA PHE A 81 -15.54 -15.01 12.06
C PHE A 81 -16.13 -15.55 10.74
N LEU A 82 -15.74 -14.98 9.60
CA LEU A 82 -16.19 -15.42 8.27
C LEU A 82 -15.78 -16.86 7.96
N LYS A 83 -14.61 -17.32 8.43
CA LYS A 83 -14.09 -18.67 8.17
C LYS A 83 -14.62 -19.72 9.13
N ASP A 84 -14.61 -19.43 10.43
CA ASP A 84 -14.80 -20.45 11.47
C ASP A 84 -16.08 -20.25 12.29
N GLN A 85 -16.89 -19.21 12.01
CA GLN A 85 -18.04 -18.77 12.82
C GLN A 85 -17.71 -18.54 14.31
N SER A 86 -16.44 -18.26 14.59
CA SER A 86 -15.94 -18.05 15.95
C SER A 86 -16.40 -16.69 16.50
N VAL A 87 -17.26 -16.71 17.53
CA VAL A 87 -17.85 -15.52 18.16
C VAL A 87 -16.81 -14.82 19.07
N PRO A 88 -16.59 -13.49 18.94
CA PRO A 88 -15.77 -12.75 19.89
C PRO A 88 -16.38 -12.79 21.30
N ALA A 89 -15.57 -13.03 22.34
CA ALA A 89 -16.01 -13.19 23.72
C ALA A 89 -16.79 -11.99 24.32
N ASN A 90 -16.79 -10.82 23.65
CA ASN A 90 -17.52 -9.63 24.06
C ASN A 90 -18.78 -9.41 23.18
N ARG A 91 -19.96 -9.34 23.81
CA ARG A 91 -21.27 -9.19 23.17
C ARG A 91 -21.40 -7.95 22.28
N GLU A 92 -20.70 -6.86 22.60
CA GLU A 92 -20.74 -5.62 21.80
C GLU A 92 -19.79 -5.68 20.60
N GLY A 93 -18.60 -6.26 20.77
CA GLY A 93 -17.65 -6.49 19.68
C GLY A 93 -18.17 -7.51 18.66
N ALA A 94 -18.91 -8.52 19.11
CA ALA A 94 -19.53 -9.53 18.26
C ALA A 94 -20.56 -8.94 17.30
N LYS A 95 -21.45 -8.06 17.78
CA LYS A 95 -22.48 -7.41 16.93
C LYS A 95 -21.84 -6.54 15.84
N LYS A 96 -20.81 -5.77 16.20
CA LYS A 96 -20.11 -4.91 15.25
C LYS A 96 -19.41 -5.71 14.15
N ILE A 97 -18.74 -6.80 14.54
CA ILE A 97 -18.08 -7.70 13.58
C ILE A 97 -19.11 -8.40 12.68
N GLU A 98 -20.28 -8.76 13.21
CA GLU A 98 -21.37 -9.37 12.44
C GLU A 98 -21.97 -8.39 11.40
N GLU A 99 -22.20 -7.13 11.77
CA GLU A 99 -22.68 -6.09 10.85
C GLU A 99 -21.66 -5.80 9.73
N GLU A 100 -20.38 -5.63 10.09
CA GLU A 100 -19.31 -5.37 9.13
C GLU A 100 -19.08 -6.58 8.20
N SER A 101 -19.14 -7.80 8.74
CA SER A 101 -19.05 -9.05 7.98
C SER A 101 -20.22 -9.24 7.01
N SER A 102 -21.44 -8.95 7.46
CA SER A 102 -22.66 -9.06 6.63
C SER A 102 -22.63 -8.07 5.47
N THR A 103 -22.09 -6.88 5.69
CA THR A 103 -21.93 -5.86 4.65
C THR A 103 -20.89 -6.30 3.60
N LEU A 104 -19.76 -6.86 4.04
CA LEU A 104 -18.72 -7.36 3.13
C LEU A 104 -19.14 -8.61 2.36
N ARG A 105 -20.01 -9.46 2.92
CA ARG A 105 -20.54 -10.65 2.23
C ARG A 105 -21.55 -10.30 1.11
N ALA A 106 -22.11 -9.10 1.14
CA ALA A 106 -23.11 -8.63 0.17
C ALA A 106 -22.52 -7.93 -1.06
N ILE A 107 -21.20 -7.77 -1.12
CA ILE A 107 -20.42 -7.23 -2.26
C ILE A 107 -19.87 -8.41 -3.07
#